data_AF-F0XEV4-F1
#
_entry.id   AF-F0XEV4-F1
#
_cell.length_a   1.000
_cell.length_b   1.000
_cell.length_c   1.000
_cell.angle_alpha   90.00
_cell.angle_beta   90.00
_cell.angle_gamma   90.00
#
_symmetry.space_group_name_H-M   'P 1'
#
loop_
_entity.id
_entity.type
_entity.pdbx_description
1 polymer ?
#
loop_
_entity_poly.entity_id
_entity_poly.type
_entity_poly.pdbx_seq_one_letter_code
_entity_poly.pdbx_strand_id
1 'polypeptide(L)' 'MGVLPDHQRKGLGNIILKTLLAHIKAHAAKGEPYITLFADPPGRKLYAKNGFVDAREHDELGMVLALAKD' A
#
# COMPACT_ATOMS: atom_id res chain seq x y z
N MET A 1 -1.39 -5.82 -7.30
CA MET A 1 -0.08 -6.46 -7.03
C MET A 1 -0.28 -7.96 -6.89
N GLY A 2 0.64 -8.79 -7.37
CA GLY A 2 0.54 -10.25 -7.26
C GLY A 2 1.91 -10.91 -7.13
N VAL A 3 1.92 -12.12 -6.57
CA VAL A 3 3.08 -13.02 -6.51
C VAL A 3 2.60 -14.38 -7.01
N LEU A 4 3.35 -14.98 -7.94
CA LEU A 4 3.06 -16.33 -8.45
C LEU A 4 2.89 -17.32 -7.29
N PRO A 5 1.95 -18.27 -7.35
CA PRO A 5 1.64 -19.19 -6.25
C PRO A 5 2.87 -19.83 -5.59
N ASP A 6 3.81 -20.35 -6.40
CA ASP A 6 5.03 -21.05 -5.93
C ASP A 6 6.02 -20.14 -5.19
N HIS A 7 5.82 -18.82 -5.26
CA HIS A 7 6.63 -17.80 -4.63
C HIS A 7 5.90 -17.08 -3.47
N GLN A 8 4.65 -17.46 -3.17
CA GLN A 8 3.89 -16.88 -2.07
C GLN A 8 4.43 -17.29 -0.70
N ARG A 9 3.98 -16.58 0.35
CA ARG A 9 4.35 -16.80 1.77
C ARG A 9 5.85 -16.67 2.10
N LYS A 10 6.68 -16.25 1.13
CA LYS A 10 8.12 -15.96 1.27
C LYS A 10 8.43 -14.49 1.56
N GLY A 11 7.42 -13.68 1.93
CA GLY A 11 7.58 -12.25 2.19
C GLY A 11 7.70 -11.35 0.94
N LEU A 12 7.72 -11.93 -0.27
CA LEU A 12 7.92 -11.18 -1.52
C LEU A 12 6.89 -10.08 -1.75
N GLY A 13 5.62 -10.31 -1.42
CA GLY A 13 4.58 -9.28 -1.56
C GLY A 13 4.88 -8.03 -0.72
N ASN A 14 5.48 -8.20 0.46
CA ASN A 14 5.90 -7.07 1.30
C ASN A 14 7.14 -6.36 0.75
N ILE A 15 8.06 -7.11 0.15
CA ILE A 15 9.24 -6.52 -0.52
C ILE A 15 8.77 -5.66 -1.69
N ILE A 16 7.94 -6.20 -2.59
CA ILE A 16 7.39 -5.47 -3.74
C ILE A 16 6.67 -4.21 -3.29
N LEU A 17 5.77 -4.31 -2.30
CA LEU A 17 5.03 -3.15 -1.80
C LEU A 17 5.97 -2.06 -1.26
N LYS A 18 6.96 -2.43 -0.43
CA LYS A 18 7.93 -1.46 0.10
C LYS A 18 8.78 -0.82 -1.00
N THR A 19 9.18 -1.57 -2.02
CA THR A 19 9.89 -1.04 -3.18
C THR A 19 9.05 -0.02 -3.93
N LEU A 20 7.76 -0.30 -4.15
CA LEU A 20 6.84 0.63 -4.80
C LEU A 20 6.63 1.90 -3.95
N LEU A 21 6.41 1.76 -2.64
CA LEU A 21 6.23 2.89 -1.74
C LEU A 21 7.48 3.78 -1.69
N ALA A 22 8.68 3.19 -1.66
CA ALA A 22 9.93 3.93 -1.71
C ALA A 22 10.09 4.69 -3.03
N HIS A 23 9.74 4.05 -4.16
CA HIS A 23 9.77 4.69 -5.47
C HIS A 23 8.78 5.87 -5.54
N ILE A 24 7.55 5.68 -5.05
CA ILE A 24 6.53 6.75 -4.98
C ILE A 24 7.06 7.90 -4.12
N LYS A 25 7.58 7.63 -2.91
CA LYS A 25 8.12 8.69 -2.03
C LYS A 25 9.23 9.49 -2.73
N ALA A 26 10.11 8.82 -3.48
CA ALA A 26 11.22 9.48 -4.17
C ALA A 26 10.80 10.34 -5.37
N HIS A 27 9.63 10.09 -5.96
CA HIS A 27 9.18 10.76 -7.20
C HIS A 27 7.87 11.53 -7.06
N ALA A 28 7.25 11.51 -5.88
CA ALA A 28 5.99 12.20 -5.66
C ALA A 28 6.16 13.72 -5.82
N ALA A 29 5.11 14.35 -6.34
CA ALA A 29 5.04 15.80 -6.38
C ALA A 29 5.06 16.37 -4.95
N LYS A 30 5.55 17.61 -4.81
CA LYS A 30 5.50 18.34 -3.52
C LYS A 30 4.06 18.41 -3.03
N GLY A 31 3.85 18.13 -1.74
CA GLY A 31 2.52 18.13 -1.13
C GLY A 31 2.32 16.92 -0.24
N GLU A 32 1.11 16.37 -0.27
CA GLU A 32 0.69 15.20 0.52
C GLU A 32 0.36 14.06 -0.43
N PRO A 33 1.33 13.19 -0.76
CA PRO A 33 1.07 12.05 -1.63
C PRO A 33 0.04 11.12 -0.98
N TYR A 34 -1.03 10.85 -1.72
CA TYR A 34 -2.15 10.02 -1.27
C TYR A 34 -2.25 8.77 -2.15
N ILE A 35 -2.05 7.61 -1.53
CA ILE A 35 -1.99 6.32 -2.24
C ILE A 35 -3.23 5.52 -1.90
N THR A 36 -4.01 5.12 -2.91
CA THR A 36 -5.22 4.33 -2.75
C THR A 36 -5.08 2.94 -3.37
N LEU A 37 -5.80 1.96 -2.82
CA LEU A 37 -5.89 0.62 -3.40
C LEU A 37 -7.18 -0.09 -2.99
N PHE A 38 -7.52 -1.12 -3.77
CA PHE A 38 -8.51 -2.13 -3.40
C PHE A 38 -7.81 -3.43 -3.03
N ALA A 39 -8.23 -4.02 -1.93
CA ALA A 39 -7.65 -5.25 -1.40
C ALA A 39 -8.72 -6.26 -1.05
N ASP A 40 -8.57 -7.47 -1.58
CA ASP A 40 -9.35 -8.63 -1.14
C ASP A 40 -9.02 -8.94 0.34
N PRO A 41 -9.94 -9.60 1.07
CA PRO A 41 -9.77 -9.86 2.50
C PRO A 41 -8.40 -10.46 2.90
N PRO A 42 -7.82 -11.45 2.17
CA PRO A 42 -6.51 -11.99 2.50
C PRO A 42 -5.35 -10.99 2.35
N GLY A 43 -5.49 -10.02 1.44
CA GLY A 43 -4.48 -9.00 1.16
C GLY A 43 -4.48 -7.83 2.14
N ARG A 44 -5.62 -7.54 2.79
CA ARG A 44 -5.76 -6.36 3.68
C ARG A 44 -4.71 -6.30 4.78
N LYS A 45 -4.33 -7.45 5.37
CA LYS A 45 -3.31 -7.52 6.44
C LYS A 45 -1.93 -7.05 5.96
N LEU A 46 -1.57 -7.32 4.70
CA LEU A 46 -0.29 -6.88 4.14
C LEU A 46 -0.25 -5.35 4.02
N TYR A 47 -1.32 -4.75 3.52
CA TYR A 47 -1.41 -3.30 3.35
C TYR A 47 -1.49 -2.59 4.71
N ALA A 48 -2.32 -3.08 5.64
CA ALA A 48 -2.40 -2.53 7.00
C ALA A 48 -1.05 -2.52 7.72
N LYS A 49 -0.24 -3.57 7.57
CA LYS A 49 1.12 -3.64 8.14
C LYS A 49 2.07 -2.55 7.59
N ASN A 50 1.78 -2.00 6.41
CA ASN A 50 2.57 -0.95 5.77
C ASN A 50 1.90 0.43 5.87
N GLY A 51 0.96 0.61 6.81
CA GLY A 51 0.37 1.91 7.14
C GLY A 51 -0.90 2.26 6.38
N PHE A 52 -1.41 1.38 5.53
CA PHE A 52 -2.70 1.61 4.89
C PHE A 52 -3.84 1.47 5.89
N VAL A 53 -4.78 2.42 5.88
CA VAL A 53 -6.00 2.41 6.69
C VAL A 53 -7.24 2.20 5.82
N ASP A 54 -8.38 1.90 6.44
CA ASP A 54 -9.64 1.75 5.73
C ASP A 54 -10.13 3.13 5.25
N ALA A 55 -10.47 3.24 3.97
CA ALA A 55 -10.82 4.52 3.34
C ALA A 55 -12.18 5.07 3.80
N ARG A 56 -12.98 4.28 4.52
CA ARG A 56 -14.28 4.69 5.04
C ARG A 56 -14.22 5.89 6.00
N GLU A 57 -13.06 6.15 6.60
CA GLU A 57 -12.84 7.35 7.41
C GLU A 57 -12.83 8.65 6.58
N HIS A 58 -12.77 8.52 5.25
CA HIS A 58 -12.77 9.61 4.27
C HIS A 58 -13.96 9.54 3.30
N ASP A 59 -15.02 8.80 3.62
CA ASP A 59 -16.16 8.53 2.72
C ASP A 59 -15.76 7.88 1.38
N GLU A 60 -14.62 7.17 1.36
CA GLU A 60 -14.06 6.50 0.18
C GLU A 60 -14.12 4.96 0.29
N LEU A 61 -13.95 4.27 -0.84
CA LEU A 61 -13.83 2.82 -0.87
C LEU A 61 -12.36 2.39 -0.95
N GLY A 62 -12.06 1.25 -0.34
CA GLY A 62 -10.75 0.61 -0.40
C GLY A 62 -9.88 0.91 0.83
N MET A 63 -8.59 1.13 0.59
CA MET A 63 -7.61 1.46 1.62
C MET A 63 -6.70 2.57 1.15
N VAL A 64 -6.22 3.38 2.08
CA VAL A 64 -5.45 4.60 1.78
C VAL A 64 -4.21 4.72 2.65
N LEU A 65 -3.17 5.34 2.12
CA LEU A 65 -1.97 5.73 2.82
C LEU A 65 -1.64 7.18 2.47
N ALA A 66 -1.74 8.07 3.46
CA ALA A 66 -1.23 9.43 3.37
C ALA A 66 0.23 9.47 3.82
N LEU A 67 1.14 9.89 2.93
CA LEU A 67 2.55 10.08 3.29
C LEU A 67 2.72 11.45 3.96
N ALA A 68 3.32 11.47 5.15
CA ALA A 68 3.61 12.72 5.87
C ALA A 68 4.50 13.65 5.02
N LYS A 69 4.30 14.96 5.18
CA LYS A 69 5.22 15.98 4.66
C LYS A 69 6.57 15.83 5.34
N ASP A 70 7.64 15.83 4.55
CA ASP A 70 9.00 16.06 5.07
C ASP A 70 9.15 17.52 5.54
#